data_AF-A0A1J5DF52-F1
#
_entry.id   AF-A0A1J5DF52-F1
#
_cell.length_a   1.000
_cell.length_b   1.000
_cell.length_c   1.000
_cell.angle_alpha   90.00
_cell.angle_beta   90.00
_cell.angle_gamma   90.00
#
_symmetry.space_group_name_H-M   'P 1'
#
loop_
_entity.id
_entity.type
_entity.pdbx_description
1 polymer ?
#
loop_
_entity_poly.entity_id
_entity_poly.type
_entity_poly.pdbx_seq_one_letter_code
_entity_poly.pdbx_strand_id
1 'polypeptide(L)'
;MTRAALQLLIALASLGFMSGCYEGPAPALLSDQTTEAAMAMAQSYHTQADIAVENNDLQSAANAMTELIEALERTSKRQDEVADLVMDASGRLSRILSEEGKLDEALEAVESGLERGGERSKTSLFAGYLWQSRGDILRQQGDDRGAVESHRAAIVIFKRLLDQKPSQKP
;
A
#
# COMPACT_ATOMS: atom_id res chain seq x y z
N MET A 1 19.31 -50.70 65.45
CA MET A 1 19.13 -49.32 65.95
C MET A 1 19.91 -48.38 65.01
N THR A 2 19.23 -47.37 64.44
CA THR A 2 19.71 -46.09 63.83
C THR A 2 20.79 -46.12 62.72
N ARG A 3 20.47 -45.92 61.42
CA ARG A 3 20.42 -44.67 60.59
C ARG A 3 21.75 -43.86 60.61
N ALA A 4 22.34 -43.32 59.53
CA ALA A 4 22.05 -43.17 58.10
C ALA A 4 23.32 -42.61 57.40
N ALA A 5 23.56 -42.92 56.12
CA ALA A 5 24.39 -42.10 55.20
C ALA A 5 24.06 -42.52 53.76
N LEU A 6 23.35 -41.65 53.02
CA LEU A 6 22.90 -41.88 51.65
C LEU A 6 23.44 -40.76 50.75
N GLN A 7 24.48 -41.08 50.00
CA GLN A 7 24.60 -41.12 48.54
C GLN A 7 25.01 -39.81 47.84
N LEU A 8 26.19 -39.91 47.22
CA LEU A 8 26.74 -39.03 46.19
C LEU A 8 26.22 -39.49 44.81
N LEU A 9 25.76 -38.51 44.03
CA LEU A 9 25.10 -38.66 42.72
C LEU A 9 25.98 -39.35 41.66
N ILE A 10 25.40 -40.36 41.00
CA ILE A 10 25.87 -40.93 39.74
C ILE A 10 25.13 -40.22 38.59
N ALA A 11 25.90 -39.79 37.60
CA ALA A 11 25.41 -39.18 36.36
C ALA A 11 24.66 -40.20 35.48
N LEU A 12 23.53 -39.79 34.90
CA LEU A 12 22.96 -40.40 33.71
C LEU A 12 22.39 -39.30 32.81
N ALA A 13 23.03 -39.13 31.66
CA ALA A 13 22.53 -38.34 30.54
C ALA A 13 21.44 -39.12 29.81
N SER A 14 20.28 -38.50 29.52
CA SER A 14 19.56 -38.66 28.25
C SER A 14 18.38 -37.68 28.13
N LEU A 15 18.39 -36.95 27.00
CA LEU A 15 17.30 -36.20 26.34
C LEU A 15 16.57 -35.12 27.17
N GLY A 16 17.22 -33.97 27.31
CA GLY A 16 16.55 -32.70 27.55
C GLY A 16 16.01 -32.13 26.23
N PHE A 17 14.68 -31.97 26.18
CA PHE A 17 13.93 -31.22 25.17
C PHE A 17 14.64 -29.91 24.83
N MET A 18 15.00 -29.72 23.56
CA MET A 18 15.38 -28.42 23.02
C MET A 18 14.12 -27.54 23.00
N SER A 19 13.85 -26.83 24.09
CA SER A 19 13.00 -25.63 24.05
C SER A 19 13.80 -24.52 23.37
N GLY A 20 13.97 -24.65 22.06
CA GLY A 20 14.33 -23.53 21.22
C GLY A 20 13.18 -22.55 21.28
N CYS A 21 13.33 -21.47 22.04
CA CYS A 21 12.56 -20.28 21.79
C CYS A 21 12.88 -19.88 20.35
N TYR A 22 12.01 -20.22 19.42
CA TYR A 22 11.99 -19.62 18.10
C TYR A 22 11.62 -18.16 18.34
N GLU A 23 12.63 -17.33 18.63
CA GLU A 23 12.50 -15.89 18.50
C GLU A 23 12.15 -15.67 17.04
N GLY A 24 10.85 -15.47 16.77
CA GLY A 24 10.39 -15.07 15.45
C GLY A 24 11.22 -13.88 14.99
N PRO A 25 11.45 -13.74 13.67
CA PRO A 25 12.29 -12.67 13.13
C PRO A 25 11.92 -11.33 13.77
N ALA A 26 12.94 -10.56 14.14
CA ALA A 26 12.76 -9.29 14.83
C ALA A 26 11.70 -8.43 14.09
N PRO A 27 10.84 -7.69 14.80
CA PRO A 27 9.71 -6.97 14.21
C PRO A 27 10.07 -6.05 13.03
N ALA A 28 11.29 -5.49 13.03
CA ALA A 28 11.81 -4.66 11.94
C ALA A 28 12.10 -5.45 10.65
N LEU A 29 12.55 -6.70 10.75
CA LEU A 29 12.78 -7.58 9.60
C LEU A 29 11.45 -8.08 9.01
N LEU A 30 10.44 -8.29 9.85
CA LEU A 30 9.08 -8.64 9.43
C LEU A 30 8.37 -7.48 8.72
N SER A 31 8.55 -6.23 9.16
CA SER A 31 7.99 -5.07 8.45
C SER A 31 8.63 -4.84 7.08
N ASP A 32 9.91 -5.17 6.93
CA ASP A 32 10.64 -5.04 5.66
C ASP A 32 10.11 -6.06 4.63
N GLN A 33 9.99 -7.32 5.02
CA GLN A 33 9.40 -8.37 4.16
C GLN A 33 7.93 -8.12 3.84
N THR A 34 7.16 -7.56 4.77
CA THR A 34 5.74 -7.23 4.53
C THR A 34 5.61 -6.12 3.50
N THR A 35 6.50 -5.13 3.54
CA THR A 35 6.54 -4.03 2.57
C THR A 35 6.95 -4.54 1.19
N GLU A 36 8.00 -5.36 1.10
CA GLU A 36 8.44 -5.98 -0.16
C GLU A 36 7.33 -6.86 -0.79
N ALA A 37 6.64 -7.66 0.03
CA ALA A 37 5.52 -8.48 -0.42
C ALA A 37 4.36 -7.62 -0.93
N ALA A 38 4.03 -6.52 -0.26
CA ALA A 38 3.01 -5.56 -0.70
C ALA A 38 3.38 -4.92 -2.05
N MET A 39 4.65 -4.55 -2.24
CA MET A 39 5.13 -4.01 -3.52
C MET A 39 5.05 -5.04 -4.66
N ALA A 40 5.47 -6.29 -4.41
CA ALA A 40 5.39 -7.37 -5.39
C ALA A 40 3.94 -7.71 -5.74
N MET A 41 3.05 -7.68 -4.76
CA MET A 41 1.61 -7.82 -4.96
C MET A 41 1.06 -6.70 -5.84
N ALA A 42 1.38 -5.43 -5.53
CA ALA A 42 0.95 -4.28 -6.32
C ALA A 42 1.41 -4.40 -7.79
N GLN A 43 2.67 -4.77 -8.03
CA GLN A 43 3.19 -4.99 -9.38
C GLN A 43 2.43 -6.08 -10.15
N SER A 44 2.07 -7.17 -9.46
CA SER A 44 1.33 -8.28 -10.07
C SER A 44 -0.09 -7.86 -10.47
N TYR A 45 -0.79 -7.16 -9.57
CA TYR A 45 -2.12 -6.62 -9.85
C TYR A 45 -2.09 -5.54 -10.94
N HIS A 46 -1.07 -4.67 -10.97
CA HIS A 46 -0.89 -3.71 -12.07
C HIS A 46 -0.74 -4.41 -13.41
N THR A 47 0.10 -5.44 -13.47
CA THR A 47 0.28 -6.23 -14.69
C THR A 47 -1.02 -6.89 -15.14
N GLN A 48 -1.78 -7.46 -14.21
CA GLN A 48 -3.09 -8.04 -14.50
C GLN A 48 -4.08 -7.00 -15.04
N ALA A 49 -4.14 -5.81 -14.43
CA ALA A 49 -5.00 -4.72 -14.90
C ALA A 49 -4.57 -4.20 -16.27
N ASP A 50 -3.27 -4.03 -16.51
CA ASP A 50 -2.74 -3.57 -17.79
C ASP A 50 -3.09 -4.58 -18.92
N ILE A 51 -2.92 -5.88 -18.67
CA ILE A 51 -3.36 -6.94 -19.61
C ILE A 51 -4.87 -6.89 -19.85
N ALA A 52 -5.68 -6.64 -18.83
CA ALA A 52 -7.12 -6.52 -18.98
C ALA A 52 -7.51 -5.28 -19.81
N VAL A 53 -6.86 -4.12 -19.60
CA VAL A 53 -7.02 -2.91 -20.42
C VAL A 53 -6.63 -3.17 -21.88
N GLU A 54 -5.50 -3.85 -22.14
CA GLU A 54 -5.07 -4.22 -23.49
C GLU A 54 -6.10 -5.10 -24.22
N ASN A 55 -6.85 -5.91 -23.47
CA ASN A 55 -7.94 -6.74 -23.98
C ASN A 55 -9.30 -6.02 -24.01
N ASN A 56 -9.33 -4.71 -23.73
CA ASN A 56 -10.55 -3.90 -23.64
C ASN A 56 -11.56 -4.44 -22.60
N ASP A 57 -11.05 -5.10 -21.56
CA ASP A 57 -11.82 -5.59 -20.41
C ASP A 57 -11.59 -4.66 -19.21
N LEU A 58 -12.18 -3.46 -19.30
CA LEU A 58 -12.05 -2.43 -18.26
C LEU A 58 -12.63 -2.89 -16.91
N GLN A 59 -13.66 -3.74 -16.94
CA GLN A 59 -14.26 -4.27 -15.71
C GLN A 59 -13.29 -5.19 -14.97
N SER A 60 -12.61 -6.12 -15.66
CA SER A 60 -11.58 -6.94 -15.03
C SER A 60 -10.38 -6.12 -14.55
N ALA A 61 -10.02 -5.07 -15.28
CA ALA A 61 -8.96 -4.15 -14.86
C ALA A 61 -9.33 -3.40 -13.57
N ALA A 62 -10.56 -2.89 -13.49
CA ALA A 62 -11.08 -2.22 -12.30
C ALA A 62 -11.13 -3.18 -11.10
N ASN A 63 -11.62 -4.41 -11.32
CA ASN A 63 -11.69 -5.44 -10.28
C ASN A 63 -10.29 -5.75 -9.70
N ALA A 64 -9.28 -5.89 -10.55
CA ALA A 64 -7.90 -6.13 -10.11
C ALA A 64 -7.36 -4.99 -9.22
N MET A 65 -7.66 -3.72 -9.54
CA MET A 65 -7.24 -2.59 -8.71
C MET A 65 -8.01 -2.53 -7.39
N THR A 66 -9.32 -2.80 -7.40
CA THR A 66 -10.13 -2.89 -6.18
C THR A 66 -9.62 -3.99 -5.25
N GLU A 67 -9.37 -5.19 -5.79
CA GLU A 67 -8.82 -6.31 -5.02
C GLU A 67 -7.46 -5.97 -4.39
N LEU A 68 -6.59 -5.28 -5.13
CA LEU A 68 -5.31 -4.80 -4.60
C LEU A 68 -5.50 -3.85 -3.42
N ILE A 69 -6.36 -2.84 -3.56
CA ILE A 69 -6.63 -1.86 -2.50
C ILE A 69 -7.10 -2.58 -1.24
N GLU A 70 -8.08 -3.47 -1.37
CA GLU A 70 -8.60 -4.23 -0.24
C GLU A 70 -7.55 -5.18 0.36
N ALA A 71 -6.67 -5.78 -0.45
CA ALA A 71 -5.60 -6.64 0.04
C ALA A 71 -4.57 -5.84 0.85
N LEU A 72 -4.14 -4.68 0.36
CA LEU A 72 -3.22 -3.79 1.07
C LEU A 72 -3.78 -3.35 2.42
N GLU A 73 -5.08 -3.03 2.48
CA GLU A 73 -5.76 -2.67 3.72
C GLU A 73 -5.84 -3.81 4.73
N ARG A 74 -6.07 -5.04 4.27
CA ARG A 74 -6.14 -6.21 5.17
C ARG A 74 -4.78 -6.63 5.69
N THR A 75 -3.73 -6.48 4.89
CA THR A 75 -2.39 -7.00 5.22
C THR A 75 -1.58 -6.04 6.07
N SER A 76 -1.77 -4.72 5.93
CA SER A 76 -0.98 -3.76 6.69
C SER A 76 -1.52 -3.52 8.10
N LYS A 77 -0.64 -3.61 9.10
CA LYS A 77 -0.95 -3.17 10.48
C LYS A 77 -0.89 -1.65 10.63
N ARG A 78 -0.26 -0.94 9.69
CA ARG A 78 -0.16 0.52 9.70
C ARG A 78 -0.49 1.10 8.32
N GLN A 79 -1.54 1.91 8.27
CA GLN A 79 -2.03 2.49 7.01
C GLN A 79 -0.97 3.34 6.29
N ASP A 80 -0.05 3.96 7.03
CA ASP A 80 1.03 4.78 6.47
C ASP A 80 2.06 3.97 5.67
N GLU A 81 2.27 2.68 5.97
CA GLU A 81 3.21 1.82 5.23
C GLU A 81 2.78 1.57 3.80
N VAL A 82 1.47 1.44 3.58
CA VAL A 82 0.88 1.12 2.26
C VAL A 82 0.18 2.31 1.62
N ALA A 83 0.17 3.47 2.27
CA ALA A 83 -0.55 4.66 1.80
C ALA A 83 -0.20 5.04 0.35
N ASP A 84 1.08 5.00 -0.02
CA ASP A 84 1.51 5.30 -1.38
C ASP A 84 1.02 4.25 -2.39
N LEU A 85 1.02 2.97 -2.03
CA LEU A 85 0.50 1.89 -2.88
C LEU A 85 -1.03 1.98 -3.05
N VAL A 86 -1.75 2.32 -1.98
CA VAL A 86 -3.20 2.54 -2.03
C VAL A 86 -3.54 3.73 -2.91
N MET A 87 -2.82 4.85 -2.80
CA MET A 87 -3.03 6.01 -3.66
C MET A 87 -2.69 5.72 -5.13
N ASP A 88 -1.62 4.98 -5.41
CA ASP A 88 -1.25 4.55 -6.76
C ASP A 88 -2.34 3.69 -7.40
N ALA A 89 -2.78 2.64 -6.70
CA ALA A 89 -3.84 1.74 -7.14
C ALA A 89 -5.17 2.49 -7.35
N SER A 90 -5.49 3.43 -6.45
CA SER A 90 -6.69 4.27 -6.57
C SER A 90 -6.65 5.18 -7.80
N GLY A 91 -5.48 5.73 -8.15
CA GLY A 91 -5.31 6.57 -9.33
C GLY A 91 -5.40 5.78 -10.64
N ARG A 92 -4.97 4.51 -10.63
CA ARG A 92 -5.19 3.60 -11.75
C ARG A 92 -6.66 3.22 -11.89
N LEU A 93 -7.31 2.88 -10.77
CA LEU A 93 -8.74 2.57 -10.73
C LEU A 93 -9.58 3.74 -11.25
N SER A 94 -9.31 4.96 -10.80
CA SER A 94 -10.05 6.15 -11.26
C SER A 94 -9.90 6.36 -12.76
N ARG A 95 -8.70 6.20 -13.33
CA ARG A 95 -8.49 6.29 -14.77
C ARG A 95 -9.26 5.22 -15.54
N ILE A 96 -9.21 3.97 -15.10
CA ILE A 96 -9.94 2.85 -15.73
C ILE A 96 -11.45 3.13 -15.72
N LEU A 97 -12.00 3.54 -14.57
CA LEU A 97 -13.43 3.89 -14.44
C LEU A 97 -13.82 5.09 -15.30
N SER A 98 -12.92 6.08 -15.43
CA SER A 98 -13.14 7.24 -16.30
C SER A 98 -13.18 6.86 -17.78
N GLU A 99 -12.28 5.96 -18.21
CA GLU A 99 -12.26 5.39 -19.56
C GLU A 99 -13.54 4.58 -19.85
N GLU A 100 -14.11 3.92 -18.84
CA GLU A 100 -15.39 3.23 -18.94
C GLU A 100 -16.61 4.19 -18.89
N GLY A 101 -16.39 5.48 -18.64
CA GLY A 101 -17.45 6.50 -18.51
C GLY A 101 -18.14 6.52 -17.14
N LYS A 102 -17.64 5.77 -16.17
CA LYS A 102 -18.14 5.70 -14.79
C LYS A 102 -17.51 6.81 -13.94
N LEU A 103 -17.86 8.07 -14.27
CA LEU A 103 -17.17 9.25 -13.73
C LEU A 103 -17.38 9.45 -12.22
N ASP A 104 -18.56 9.12 -11.70
CA ASP A 104 -18.85 9.25 -10.27
C ASP A 104 -18.05 8.23 -9.45
N GLU A 105 -17.96 6.99 -9.93
CA GLU A 105 -17.16 5.92 -9.32
C GLU A 105 -15.66 6.23 -9.42
N ALA A 106 -15.23 6.84 -10.52
CA ALA A 106 -13.87 7.32 -10.67
C ALA A 106 -13.51 8.42 -9.64
N LEU A 107 -14.43 9.36 -9.38
CA LEU A 107 -14.25 10.36 -8.31
C LEU A 107 -14.21 9.71 -6.93
N GLU A 108 -15.10 8.76 -6.66
CA GLU A 108 -15.10 8.02 -5.40
C GLU A 108 -13.76 7.31 -5.16
N ALA A 109 -13.20 6.66 -6.19
CA ALA A 109 -11.88 6.04 -6.12
C ALA A 109 -10.79 7.06 -5.77
N VAL A 110 -10.83 8.26 -6.37
CA VAL A 110 -9.87 9.33 -6.04
C VAL A 110 -10.02 9.82 -4.61
N GLU A 111 -11.23 10.16 -4.19
CA GLU A 111 -11.51 10.73 -2.88
C GLU A 111 -11.15 9.74 -1.78
N SER A 112 -11.53 8.48 -1.98
CA SER A 112 -11.25 7.41 -1.03
C SER A 112 -9.75 7.05 -0.99
N GLY A 113 -9.04 7.14 -2.12
CA GLY A 113 -7.58 7.03 -2.15
C GLY A 113 -6.86 8.14 -1.37
N LEU A 114 -7.32 9.39 -1.54
CA LEU A 114 -6.79 10.54 -0.80
C LEU A 114 -7.07 10.45 0.70
N GLU A 115 -8.26 9.98 1.09
CA GLU A 115 -8.63 9.77 2.49
C GLU A 115 -7.74 8.70 3.13
N ARG A 116 -7.61 7.53 2.50
CA ARG A 116 -6.76 6.42 2.98
C ARG A 116 -5.28 6.76 3.04
N GLY A 117 -4.81 7.63 2.15
CA GLY A 117 -3.43 8.14 2.19
C GLY A 117 -3.14 9.03 3.40
N GLY A 118 -4.15 9.55 4.10
CA GLY A 118 -4.01 10.31 5.34
C GLY A 118 -3.00 11.47 5.22
N GLU A 119 -2.05 11.55 6.15
CA GLU A 119 -1.01 12.61 6.11
C GLU A 119 -0.08 12.50 4.90
N ARG A 120 0.12 11.29 4.34
CA ARG A 120 0.91 11.11 3.11
C ARG A 120 0.27 11.78 1.91
N SER A 121 -1.05 11.96 1.89
CA SER A 121 -1.78 12.67 0.83
C SER A 121 -1.37 14.13 0.65
N LYS A 122 -0.62 14.72 1.61
CA LYS A 122 -0.12 16.10 1.53
C LYS A 122 1.25 16.22 0.84
N THR A 123 1.98 15.11 0.71
CA THR A 123 3.39 15.13 0.28
C THR A 123 3.76 14.03 -0.71
N SER A 124 2.91 13.03 -0.91
CA SER A 124 3.17 11.93 -1.83
C SER A 124 3.06 12.35 -3.29
N LEU A 125 3.91 11.77 -4.14
CA LEU A 125 3.79 11.89 -5.59
C LEU A 125 2.44 11.35 -6.07
N PHE A 126 1.99 10.24 -5.51
CA PHE A 126 0.73 9.59 -5.88
C PHE A 126 -0.49 10.42 -5.54
N ALA A 127 -0.44 11.19 -4.43
CA ALA A 127 -1.48 12.17 -4.13
C ALA A 127 -1.56 13.27 -5.20
N GLY A 128 -0.42 13.72 -5.72
CA GLY A 128 -0.37 14.65 -6.85
C GLY A 128 -1.08 14.09 -8.09
N TYR A 129 -0.86 12.81 -8.41
CA TYR A 129 -1.56 12.14 -9.51
C TYR A 129 -3.07 11.97 -9.25
N LEU A 130 -3.49 11.69 -8.02
CA LEU A 130 -4.90 11.64 -7.65
C LEU A 130 -5.59 13.00 -7.85
N TRP A 131 -4.97 14.10 -7.41
CA TRP A 131 -5.50 15.45 -7.66
C TRP A 131 -5.56 15.80 -9.14
N GLN A 132 -4.59 15.34 -9.94
CA GLN A 132 -4.63 15.48 -11.39
C GLN A 132 -5.82 14.71 -11.98
N SER A 133 -5.97 13.44 -11.61
CA SER A 133 -7.08 12.59 -12.07
C SER A 133 -8.44 13.18 -11.70
N ARG A 134 -8.60 13.70 -10.48
CA ARG A 134 -9.80 14.43 -10.06
C ARG A 134 -10.11 15.59 -11.01
N GLY A 135 -9.08 16.34 -11.40
CA GLY A 135 -9.19 17.46 -12.33
C GLY A 135 -9.69 17.01 -13.71
N ASP A 136 -9.10 15.95 -14.24
CA ASP A 136 -9.48 15.38 -15.54
C ASP A 136 -10.93 14.86 -15.53
N ILE A 137 -11.34 14.19 -14.45
CA ILE A 137 -12.71 13.66 -14.27
C ILE A 137 -13.74 14.78 -14.17
N LEU A 138 -13.49 15.79 -13.32
CA LEU A 138 -14.40 16.93 -13.17
C LEU A 138 -14.57 17.70 -14.48
N ARG A 139 -13.48 17.84 -15.24
CA ARG A 139 -13.54 18.42 -16.58
C ARG A 139 -14.41 17.59 -17.53
N GLN A 140 -14.30 16.26 -17.47
CA GLN A 140 -15.16 15.37 -18.26
C GLN A 140 -16.64 15.48 -17.87
N GLN A 141 -16.94 15.76 -16.60
CA GLN A 141 -18.28 16.07 -16.11
C GLN A 141 -18.76 17.50 -16.44
N GLY A 142 -17.88 18.36 -16.96
CA GLY A 142 -18.19 19.76 -17.27
C GLY A 142 -18.02 20.74 -16.10
N ASP A 143 -17.46 20.31 -14.96
CA ASP A 143 -17.08 21.19 -13.86
C ASP A 143 -15.65 21.73 -14.05
N ASP A 144 -15.51 22.69 -14.95
CA ASP A 144 -14.23 23.35 -15.24
C ASP A 144 -13.64 24.06 -14.01
N ARG A 145 -14.48 24.54 -13.10
CA ARG A 145 -14.01 25.23 -11.89
C ARG A 145 -13.37 24.23 -10.94
N GLY A 146 -14.07 23.14 -10.62
CA GLY A 146 -13.54 22.07 -9.79
C GLY A 146 -12.30 21.41 -10.42
N ALA A 147 -12.26 21.31 -11.76
CA ALA A 147 -11.10 20.82 -12.48
C ALA A 147 -9.86 21.68 -12.24
N VAL A 148 -9.97 23.00 -12.44
CA VAL A 148 -8.87 23.95 -12.21
C VAL A 148 -8.41 23.94 -10.74
N GLU A 149 -9.34 23.88 -9.79
CA GLU A 149 -9.01 23.78 -8.36
C GLU A 149 -8.22 22.51 -8.05
N SER A 150 -8.61 21.37 -8.65
CA SER A 150 -7.93 20.08 -8.45
C SER A 150 -6.53 20.06 -9.08
N HIS A 151 -6.37 20.56 -10.31
CA HIS A 151 -5.04 20.68 -10.92
C HIS A 151 -4.12 21.64 -10.16
N ARG A 152 -4.65 22.71 -9.55
CA ARG A 152 -3.86 23.58 -8.67
C ARG A 152 -3.34 22.82 -7.45
N ALA A 153 -4.16 21.95 -6.85
CA ALA A 153 -3.72 21.10 -5.74
C ALA A 153 -2.57 20.15 -6.17
N ALA A 154 -2.71 19.51 -7.34
CA ALA A 154 -1.66 18.67 -7.91
C ALA A 154 -0.34 19.45 -8.12
N ILE A 155 -0.42 20.64 -8.72
CA ILE A 155 0.74 21.52 -8.97
C ILE A 155 1.45 21.89 -7.65
N VAL A 156 0.69 22.19 -6.58
CA VAL A 156 1.28 22.52 -5.27
C VAL A 156 2.10 21.34 -4.73
N ILE A 157 1.60 20.11 -4.86
CA ILE A 157 2.30 18.90 -4.44
C ILE A 157 3.56 18.67 -5.29
N PHE A 158 3.42 18.67 -6.62
CA PHE A 158 4.55 18.43 -7.51
C PHE A 158 5.64 19.49 -7.38
N LYS A 159 5.26 20.76 -7.21
CA LYS A 159 6.23 21.84 -6.96
C LYS A 159 7.00 21.60 -5.67
N ARG A 160 6.31 21.24 -4.58
CA ARG A 160 6.97 20.90 -3.31
C ARG A 160 7.96 19.76 -3.46
N LEU A 161 7.63 18.73 -4.26
CA LEU A 161 8.51 17.60 -4.53
C LEU A 161 9.73 18.00 -5.37
N LEU A 162 9.56 18.87 -6.37
CA LEU A 162 10.68 19.41 -7.16
C LEU A 162 11.62 20.30 -6.34
N ASP A 163 11.07 21.04 -5.37
CA ASP A 163 11.84 21.91 -4.48
C ASP A 163 12.60 21.12 -3.39
N GLN A 164 12.23 19.85 -3.15
CA GLN A 164 12.99 18.96 -2.28
C GLN A 164 14.29 18.57 -2.99
N LYS A 165 15.42 19.08 -2.49
CA LYS A 165 16.73 18.58 -2.93
C LYS A 165 16.80 17.07 -2.64
N PRO A 166 17.28 16.23 -3.57
CA PRO A 166 17.50 14.83 -3.27
C PRO A 166 18.40 14.75 -2.04
N SER A 167 17.89 14.11 -0.99
CA SER A 167 18.66 13.81 0.20
C SER A 167 19.86 12.98 -0.25
N GLN A 168 21.04 13.60 -0.28
CA GLN A 168 22.30 12.88 -0.43
C GLN A 168 22.37 11.91 0.74
N LYS A 169 22.13 10.63 0.46
CA LYS A 169 22.38 9.57 1.44
C LYS A 169 23.92 9.50 1.59
N PRO A 170 24.46 9.60 2.82
CA PRO A 170 25.89 9.37 3.04
C PRO A 170 26.28 7.92 2.69
#